data_AF-A0A8T1CY53-F1
#
_entry.id   AF-A0A8T1CY53-F1
#
_cell.length_a   1.000
_cell.length_b   1.000
_cell.length_c   1.000
_cell.angle_alpha   90.00
_cell.angle_beta   90.00
_cell.angle_gamma   90.00
#
_symmetry.space_group_name_H-M   'P 1'
#
loop_
_entity.id
_entity.type
_entity.pdbx_description
1 polymer ?
#
loop_
_entity_poly.entity_id
_entity_poly.type
_entity_poly.pdbx_seq_one_letter_code
_entity_poly.pdbx_strand_id
1 'polypeptide(L)'
;MSKAQILQEDYVKELRVDRIRQAQDEEAWISGLKKYLVGKLRDLDQGEAKSYSLIAADYGMDLNDLLFYWPPTKRTNEDRDGLMRLVVPEALHQDVLHHYHASLEGDH
;
A
#
# COMPACT_ATOMS: atom_id res chain seq x y z
N MET A 1 -9.15 -13.88 -24.40
CA MET A 1 -7.79 -13.87 -23.80
C MET A 1 -7.18 -15.24 -23.95
N SER A 2 -5.96 -15.35 -24.46
CA SER A 2 -5.22 -16.62 -24.54
C SER A 2 -4.53 -16.96 -23.20
N LYS A 3 -4.19 -18.23 -22.98
CA LYS A 3 -3.45 -18.67 -21.78
C LYS A 3 -2.13 -17.90 -21.59
N ALA A 4 -1.45 -17.56 -22.69
CA ALA A 4 -0.21 -16.81 -22.66
C ALA A 4 -0.41 -15.35 -22.18
N GLN A 5 -1.51 -14.71 -22.57
CA GLN A 5 -1.84 -13.35 -22.12
C GLN A 5 -2.15 -13.30 -20.62
N ILE A 6 -2.87 -14.29 -20.10
CA ILE A 6 -3.20 -14.39 -18.67
C ILE A 6 -1.91 -14.53 -17.84
N LEU A 7 -0.99 -15.42 -18.25
CA LEU A 7 0.29 -15.60 -17.56
C LEU A 7 1.15 -14.33 -17.55
N GLN A 8 1.15 -13.58 -18.66
CA GLN A 8 1.87 -12.30 -18.74
C GLN A 8 1.24 -11.25 -17.82
N GLU A 9 -0.09 -11.14 -17.78
CA GLU A 9 -0.77 -10.21 -16.88
C GLU A 9 -0.49 -10.51 -15.42
N ASP A 10 -0.52 -11.78 -15.03
CA ASP A 10 -0.28 -12.18 -13.65
C ASP A 10 1.17 -11.90 -13.23
N TYR A 11 2.14 -12.16 -14.11
CA TYR A 11 3.54 -11.79 -13.87
C TYR A 11 3.73 -10.27 -13.67
N VAL A 12 3.07 -9.45 -14.48
CA VAL A 12 3.17 -7.99 -14.34
C VAL A 12 2.44 -7.50 -13.07
N LYS A 13 1.37 -8.17 -12.63
CA LYS A 13 0.74 -7.88 -11.33
C LYS A 13 1.68 -8.19 -10.16
N GLU A 14 2.34 -9.34 -10.17
CA GLU A 14 3.32 -9.72 -9.14
C GLU A 14 4.46 -8.69 -9.05
N LEU A 15 5.06 -8.30 -10.18
CA LEU A 15 6.11 -7.28 -10.21
C LEU A 15 5.65 -5.93 -9.63
N ARG A 16 4.38 -5.54 -9.86
CA ARG A 16 3.82 -4.31 -9.30
C ARG A 16 3.66 -4.41 -7.79
N VAL A 17 3.13 -5.52 -7.29
CA VAL A 17 3.00 -5.78 -5.85
C VAL A 17 4.36 -5.75 -5.16
N ASP A 18 5.35 -6.44 -5.73
CA ASP A 18 6.70 -6.50 -5.16
C ASP A 18 7.36 -5.12 -5.08
N ARG A 19 7.22 -4.30 -6.12
CA ARG A 19 7.77 -2.93 -6.15
C ARG A 19 7.11 -2.04 -5.10
N ILE A 20 5.78 -2.12 -4.95
CA ILE A 20 5.06 -1.36 -3.92
C ILE A 20 5.49 -1.81 -2.52
N ARG A 21 5.58 -3.13 -2.29
CA ARG A 21 6.03 -3.68 -1.01
C ARG A 21 7.42 -3.17 -0.66
N GLN A 22 8.36 -3.24 -1.60
CA GLN A 22 9.73 -2.76 -1.39
C GLN A 22 9.76 -1.27 -1.04
N ALA A 23 9.06 -0.43 -1.80
CA ALA A 23 9.02 1.00 -1.54
C ALA A 23 8.38 1.33 -0.17
N GLN A 24 7.37 0.56 0.25
CA GLN A 24 6.77 0.68 1.59
C GLN A 24 7.76 0.29 2.69
N ASP A 25 8.58 -0.73 2.46
CA ASP A 25 9.54 -1.21 3.46
C ASP A 25 10.76 -0.28 3.60
N GLU A 26 11.07 0.50 2.56
CA GLU A 26 12.12 1.53 2.55
C GLU A 26 11.69 2.82 3.29
N GLU A 27 10.39 3.13 3.32
CA GLU A 27 9.87 4.32 4.00
C GLU A 27 9.68 4.06 5.50
N ALA A 28 10.47 4.77 6.32
CA ALA A 28 10.66 4.45 7.74
C ALA A 28 9.35 4.36 8.55
N TRP A 29 8.41 5.30 8.38
CA TRP A 29 7.16 5.28 9.14
C TRP A 29 6.23 4.14 8.69
N ILE A 30 6.23 3.78 7.41
CA ILE A 30 5.44 2.67 6.88
C ILE A 30 6.00 1.35 7.40
N SER A 31 7.32 1.16 7.27
CA SER A 31 8.04 0.00 7.78
C SER A 31 7.86 -0.17 9.30
N GLY A 32 7.95 0.92 10.06
CA GLY A 32 7.71 0.95 11.51
C GLY A 32 6.27 0.57 11.88
N LEU A 33 5.28 1.13 11.19
CA LEU A 33 3.88 0.79 11.40
C LEU A 33 3.57 -0.67 11.05
N LYS A 34 4.12 -1.20 9.95
CA LYS A 34 4.00 -2.63 9.61
C LYS A 34 4.54 -3.51 10.73
N LYS A 35 5.74 -3.21 11.25
CA LYS A 35 6.35 -3.93 12.40
C LYS A 35 5.44 -3.90 13.62
N TYR A 36 4.82 -2.74 13.91
CA TYR A 36 3.86 -2.61 15.01
C TYR A 36 2.66 -3.54 14.81
N LEU A 37 2.05 -3.53 13.62
CA LEU A 37 0.86 -4.33 13.29
C LEU A 37 1.13 -5.84 13.36
N VAL A 38 2.32 -6.31 12.95
CA VAL A 38 2.71 -7.72 13.07
C VAL A 38 3.26 -8.10 14.45
N GLY A 39 3.25 -7.17 15.42
CA GLY A 39 3.67 -7.41 16.79
C GLY A 39 5.20 -7.49 17.00
N LYS A 40 6.00 -7.02 16.04
CA LYS A 40 7.47 -6.93 16.14
C LYS A 40 7.91 -5.73 16.99
N LEU A 41 7.37 -5.61 18.20
CA LEU A 41 7.60 -4.46 19.09
C LEU A 41 9.06 -4.31 19.55
N ARG A 42 9.87 -5.36 19.48
CA ARG A 42 11.30 -5.32 19.81
C ARG A 42 12.13 -4.56 18.78
N ASP A 43 11.60 -4.39 17.58
CA ASP A 43 12.25 -3.69 16.47
C ASP A 43 11.89 -2.20 16.44
N LEU A 44 11.14 -1.73 17.44
CA LEU A 44 10.64 -0.35 17.57
C LEU A 44 11.11 0.26 18.88
N ASP A 45 11.37 1.57 18.86
CA ASP A 45 11.54 2.30 20.11
C ASP A 45 10.20 2.60 20.80
N GLN A 46 10.26 3.05 22.05
CA GLN A 46 9.06 3.32 22.85
C GLN A 46 8.20 4.46 22.26
N GLY A 47 8.85 5.47 21.65
CA GLY A 47 8.19 6.61 21.03
C GLY A 47 7.48 6.21 19.73
N GLU A 48 8.11 5.38 18.92
CA GLU A 48 7.53 4.77 17.72
C GLU A 48 6.32 3.90 18.08
N ALA A 49 6.48 2.94 19.00
CA ALA A 49 5.40 2.05 19.40
C ALA A 49 4.19 2.82 19.95
N LYS A 50 4.44 3.88 20.73
CA LYS A 50 3.39 4.78 21.22
C LYS A 50 2.71 5.53 20.08
N SER A 51 3.47 6.11 19.15
CA SER A 51 2.91 6.84 18.02
C SER A 51 2.06 5.94 17.12
N TYR A 52 2.55 4.73 16.80
CA TYR A 52 1.81 3.77 16.00
C TYR A 52 0.55 3.25 16.69
N SER A 53 0.56 3.08 18.03
CA SER A 53 -0.62 2.67 18.78
C SER A 53 -1.82 3.60 18.63
N LEU A 54 -1.57 4.89 18.34
CA LEU A 54 -2.63 5.90 18.17
C LEU A 54 -3.34 5.77 16.83
N ILE A 55 -2.66 5.24 15.81
CA ILE A 55 -3.17 5.19 14.43
C ILE A 55 -3.46 3.78 13.97
N ALA A 56 -2.94 2.74 14.63
CA ALA A 56 -2.98 1.35 14.16
C ALA A 56 -4.39 0.83 13.87
N ALA A 57 -5.43 1.33 14.55
CA ALA A 57 -6.82 0.96 14.29
C ALA A 57 -7.31 1.35 12.89
N ASP A 58 -6.67 2.34 12.26
CA ASP A 58 -7.00 2.84 10.93
C ASP A 58 -6.13 2.20 9.84
N TYR A 59 -5.28 1.22 10.16
CA TYR A 59 -4.39 0.58 9.20
C TYR A 59 -4.41 -0.94 9.30
N GLY A 60 -4.13 -1.61 8.18
CA GLY A 60 -4.04 -3.05 8.09
C GLY A 60 -3.07 -3.52 7.02
N MET A 61 -2.64 -4.78 7.14
CA MET A 61 -1.80 -5.44 6.15
C MET A 61 -2.59 -6.55 5.44
N ASP A 62 -2.35 -6.73 4.14
CA ASP A 62 -2.87 -7.86 3.37
C ASP A 62 -1.89 -9.05 3.38
N LEU A 63 -2.21 -10.09 2.59
CA LEU A 63 -1.37 -11.28 2.45
C LEU A 63 -0.07 -11.04 1.66
N ASN A 64 0.06 -9.90 0.98
CA ASN A 64 1.26 -9.52 0.23
C ASN A 64 2.16 -8.58 1.04
N ASP A 65 1.91 -8.46 2.35
CA ASP A 65 2.55 -7.51 3.24
C ASP A 65 2.38 -6.04 2.81
N LEU A 66 1.33 -5.70 2.06
CA LEU A 66 1.04 -4.32 1.68
C LEU A 66 0.22 -3.63 2.77
N LEU A 67 0.62 -2.40 3.12
CA LEU A 67 -0.08 -1.57 4.08
C LEU A 67 -1.23 -0.80 3.42
N PHE A 68 -2.41 -0.84 4.05
CA PHE A 68 -3.60 -0.11 3.67
C PHE A 68 -4.12 0.78 4.79
N TYR A 69 -4.73 1.89 4.42
CA TYR A 69 -5.48 2.80 5.29
C TYR A 69 -6.99 2.55 5.20
N TRP A 70 -7.63 2.47 6.36
CA TRP A 70 -9.08 2.36 6.58
C TRP A 70 -9.64 3.69 7.11
N PRO A 71 -10.28 4.51 6.26
CA PRO A 71 -10.84 5.78 6.68
C PRO A 71 -11.96 5.59 7.72
N PRO A 72 -11.93 6.31 8.86
CA PRO A 72 -12.98 6.20 9.90
C PRO A 72 -14.40 6.54 9.42
N THR A 73 -14.54 7.30 8.33
CA THR A 73 -15.78 7.98 7.91
C THR A 73 -16.73 7.18 7.01
N LYS A 74 -16.46 5.90 6.69
CA LYS A 74 -17.33 5.08 5.81
C LYS A 74 -18.04 3.90 6.50
N ARG A 75 -18.55 4.09 7.72
CA ARG A 75 -19.38 3.08 8.43
C ARG A 75 -20.87 3.10 8.04
N THR A 76 -21.29 3.93 7.07
CA THR A 76 -22.66 3.97 6.54
C THR A 76 -22.79 3.16 5.25
N ASN A 77 -23.54 2.08 5.38
CA ASN A 77 -23.97 0.96 4.53
C ASN A 77 -23.91 0.93 2.98
N GLU A 78 -23.34 1.86 2.21
CA GLU A 78 -23.53 1.85 0.73
C GLU A 78 -22.28 1.68 -0.14
N ASP A 79 -21.06 1.72 0.42
CA ASP A 79 -19.81 1.75 -0.38
C ASP A 79 -18.83 0.63 0.03
N ARG A 80 -19.37 -0.60 0.15
CA ARG A 80 -18.69 -1.78 0.73
C ARG A 80 -17.54 -2.34 -0.10
N ASP A 81 -17.31 -1.84 -1.32
CA ASP A 81 -16.18 -2.26 -2.17
C ASP A 81 -14.97 -1.30 -2.10
N GLY A 82 -15.09 -0.14 -1.42
CA GLY A 82 -14.10 0.96 -1.44
C GLY A 82 -13.40 1.29 -0.12
N LEU A 83 -13.27 0.33 0.79
CA LEU A 83 -12.93 0.61 2.20
C LEU A 83 -11.42 0.72 2.50
N MET A 84 -10.55 0.15 1.68
CA MET A 84 -9.10 0.14 1.88
C MET A 84 -8.38 0.98 0.83
N ARG A 85 -7.59 1.96 1.25
CA ARG A 85 -6.70 2.71 0.35
C ARG A 85 -5.29 2.21 0.53
N LEU A 86 -4.64 1.80 -0.56
CA LEU A 86 -3.23 1.46 -0.53
C LEU A 86 -2.43 2.66 -0.06
N VAL A 87 -1.53 2.47 0.91
CA VAL A 87 -0.56 3.50 1.30
C VAL A 87 0.52 3.55 0.21
N VAL A 88 0.53 4.61 -0.59
CA VAL A 88 1.53 4.80 -1.64
C VAL A 88 2.76 5.47 -1.04
N PRO A 89 3.95 4.83 -1.09
CA PRO A 89 5.19 5.43 -0.60
C PRO A 89 5.59 6.65 -1.42
N GLU A 90 6.28 7.59 -0.79
CA GLU A 90 6.76 8.80 -1.47
C GLU A 90 7.68 8.49 -2.65
N ALA A 91 8.50 7.45 -2.53
CA ALA A 91 9.38 6.98 -3.59
C ALA A 91 8.63 6.63 -4.89
N LEU A 92 7.36 6.25 -4.81
CA LEU A 92 6.53 5.92 -5.97
C LEU A 92 5.63 7.07 -6.43
N HIS A 93 5.58 8.21 -5.72
CA HIS A 93 4.76 9.35 -6.15
C HIS A 93 5.18 9.88 -7.51
N GLN A 94 6.48 9.99 -7.77
CA GLN A 94 6.97 10.44 -9.07
C GLN A 94 6.51 9.49 -10.18
N ASP A 95 6.62 8.18 -9.99
CA ASP A 95 6.23 7.21 -11.01
C ASP A 95 4.74 7.23 -11.31
N VAL A 96 3.90 7.42 -10.28
CA VAL A 96 2.45 7.59 -10.45
C VAL A 96 2.15 8.87 -11.25
N LEU A 97 2.82 9.98 -10.93
CA LEU A 97 2.66 11.24 -11.65
C LEU A 97 3.13 11.12 -13.11
N HIS A 98 4.28 10.50 -13.37
CA HIS A 98 4.81 10.30 -14.73
C HIS A 98 3.85 9.47 -15.58
N HIS A 99 3.24 8.41 -15.03
CA HIS A 99 2.25 7.60 -15.75
C HIS A 99 0.96 8.37 -16.07
N TYR A 100 0.52 9.26 -15.18
CA TYR A 100 -0.64 10.12 -15.44
C TYR A 100 -0.37 11.10 -16.58
N HIS A 101 0.81 11.73 -16.61
CA HIS A 101 1.21 12.62 -17.70
C HIS A 101 1.37 11.90 -19.04
N ALA A 102 2.04 10.75 -19.08
CA ALA A 102 2.22 9.96 -20.29
C ALA A 102 0.90 9.44 -20.88
N SER A 103 -0.10 9.17 -20.03
CA SER A 103 -1.44 8.73 -20.47
C SER A 103 -2.26 9.88 -21.07
N LEU A 104 -1.99 11.13 -20.69
CA LEU A 104 -2.66 12.32 -21.22
C LEU A 104 -2.04 12.83 -22.52
N GLU A 105 -0.74 12.58 -22.74
CA GLU A 105 -0.02 13.00 -23.96
C GLU A 105 -0.16 11.99 -25.12
N GLY A 106 -0.69 10.79 -24.87
CA GLY A 106 -0.80 9.71 -25.86
C GLY A 106 -2.08 9.70 -26.71
N ASP A 107 -2.98 10.68 -26.55
CA ASP A 107 -4.24 10.76 -27.31
C ASP A 107 -4.05 11.64 -28.57
N HIS A 108 -3.46 11.05 -29.61
CA HIS A 108 -3.42 11.62 -30.98
C HIS A 108 -3.36 10.56 -32.08
#